data_AF-C0B6W3-F1
#
_entry.id   AF-C0B6W3-F1
#
_cell.length_a   1.000
_cell.length_b   1.000
_cell.length_c   1.000
_cell.angle_alpha   90.00
_cell.angle_beta   90.00
_cell.angle_gamma   90.00
#
_symmetry.space_group_name_H-M   'P 1'
#
loop_
_entity.id
_entity.type
_entity.pdbx_description
1 polymer ?
#
loop_
_entity_poly.entity_id
_entity_poly.type
_entity_poly.pdbx_seq_one_letter_code
_entity_poly.pdbx_strand_id
1 'polypeptide(L)'
;MRIEKIHIKGFRNFEDEEIFFQPKTLIIGANDVGKTNLLYALRILFDKSISEHDLDLKDSDYNAYCNTDTVEITATICDVTEECLLSTFGGAVKDGVVLIRYSNSKNGQYSIWMGYDENVLTEYSTRQYIKRLNMQYVDTNRDLFKFF
;
A
#
# COMPACT_ATOMS: atom_id res chain seq x y z
N MET A 1 6.35 12.81 -7.86
CA MET A 1 5.65 11.59 -7.40
C MET A 1 4.84 11.84 -6.13
N ARG A 2 3.64 11.27 -6.03
CA ARG A 2 2.80 11.22 -4.81
C ARG A 2 1.88 9.99 -4.81
N ILE A 3 1.44 9.54 -3.63
CA ILE A 3 0.31 8.62 -3.52
C ILE A 3 -0.97 9.45 -3.75
N GLU A 4 -1.76 9.08 -4.74
CA GLU A 4 -3.03 9.75 -5.06
C GLU A 4 -4.22 9.06 -4.38
N LYS A 5 -4.22 7.74 -4.35
CA LYS A 5 -5.34 6.94 -3.85
C LYS A 5 -4.81 5.68 -3.17
N ILE A 6 -5.52 5.21 -2.14
CA ILE A 6 -5.47 3.82 -1.70
C ILE A 6 -6.88 3.24 -1.72
N HIS A 7 -7.01 2.03 -2.24
CA HIS A 7 -8.22 1.22 -2.22
C HIS A 7 -7.97 -0.02 -1.37
N ILE A 8 -8.75 -0.18 -0.31
CA ILE A 8 -8.57 -1.24 0.68
C ILE A 8 -9.84 -2.10 0.69
N LYS A 9 -9.69 -3.40 0.45
CA LYS A 9 -10.78 -4.38 0.51
C LYS A 9 -10.46 -5.48 1.49
N GLY A 10 -11.43 -5.80 2.34
CA GLY A 10 -11.38 -6.93 3.25
C GLY A 10 -10.34 -6.84 4.37
N PHE A 11 -9.72 -5.67 4.60
CA PHE A 11 -8.63 -5.51 5.58
C PHE A 11 -9.14 -4.92 6.91
N ARG A 12 -9.10 -5.69 8.00
CA ARG A 12 -9.44 -5.29 9.37
C ARG A 12 -10.81 -4.59 9.50
N ASN A 13 -10.84 -3.27 9.56
CA ASN A 13 -12.09 -2.50 9.69
C ASN A 13 -12.55 -1.90 8.35
N PHE A 14 -11.84 -2.16 7.25
CA PHE A 14 -12.17 -1.71 5.90
C PHE A 14 -12.81 -2.86 5.13
N GLU A 15 -14.09 -2.73 4.78
CA GLU A 15 -14.80 -3.72 3.95
C GLU A 15 -14.43 -3.52 2.48
N ASP A 16 -14.69 -2.32 1.95
CA ASP A 16 -14.28 -1.85 0.63
C ASP A 16 -14.28 -0.32 0.65
N GLU A 17 -13.10 0.31 0.75
CA GLU A 17 -12.96 1.75 0.94
C GLU A 17 -11.89 2.35 0.05
N GLU A 18 -12.22 3.47 -0.61
CA GLU A 18 -11.29 4.28 -1.38
C GLU A 18 -10.98 5.59 -0.66
N ILE A 19 -9.69 5.88 -0.49
CA ILE A 19 -9.22 7.08 0.20
C ILE A 19 -8.28 7.83 -0.74
N PHE A 20 -8.63 9.09 -1.00
CA PHE A 20 -7.86 9.99 -1.86
C PHE A 20 -6.97 10.90 -1.02
N PHE A 21 -5.70 10.99 -1.40
CA PHE A 21 -4.71 11.81 -0.73
C PHE A 21 -4.45 13.11 -1.49
N GLN A 22 -4.39 14.19 -0.72
CA GLN A 22 -3.85 15.46 -1.17
C GLN A 22 -2.34 15.51 -0.89
N PRO A 23 -1.57 16.42 -1.52
CA PRO A 23 -0.14 16.58 -1.24
C PRO A 23 0.20 16.72 0.25
N LYS A 24 -0.74 17.27 1.03
CA LYS A 24 -0.74 17.23 2.49
C LYS A 24 -2.09 16.72 2.96
N THR A 25 -2.10 15.60 3.68
CA THR A 25 -3.33 14.97 4.18
C THR A 25 -3.29 14.87 5.70
N LEU A 26 -4.31 15.42 6.37
CA LEU A 26 -4.49 15.31 7.81
C LEU A 26 -5.55 14.24 8.09
N ILE A 27 -5.18 13.18 8.82
CA ILE A 27 -6.08 12.09 9.20
C ILE A 27 -6.51 12.31 10.66
N ILE A 28 -7.79 12.51 10.89
CA ILE A 28 -8.40 12.71 12.21
C ILE A 28 -9.53 11.72 12.45
N GLY A 29 -9.83 11.45 13.72
CA GLY A 29 -10.90 10.53 14.11
C GLY A 29 -10.63 9.94 15.50
N ALA A 30 -11.67 9.35 16.10
CA ALA A 30 -11.56 8.68 17.40
C ALA A 30 -10.58 7.50 17.36
N ASN A 31 -10.14 7.00 18.52
CA ASN A 31 -9.30 5.80 18.57
C ASN A 31 -10.04 4.60 17.97
N ASP A 32 -9.27 3.68 17.40
CA ASP A 32 -9.77 2.40 16.85
C ASP A 32 -10.73 2.48 15.66
N VAL A 33 -10.96 3.68 15.10
CA VAL A 33 -11.75 3.87 13.87
C VAL A 33 -11.01 3.55 12.56
N GLY A 34 -9.80 3.00 12.64
CA GLY A 34 -9.03 2.57 11.47
C GLY A 34 -7.89 3.48 11.01
N LYS A 35 -7.61 4.60 11.68
CA LYS A 35 -6.48 5.49 11.32
C LYS A 35 -5.14 4.75 11.25
N THR A 36 -4.84 3.96 12.27
CA THR A 36 -3.62 3.13 12.32
C THR A 36 -3.64 2.03 11.26
N ASN A 37 -4.81 1.47 10.95
CA ASN A 37 -4.96 0.43 9.93
C ASN A 37 -4.74 0.98 8.53
N LEU A 38 -5.20 2.21 8.23
CA LEU A 38 -4.89 2.92 6.98
C LEU A 38 -3.38 3.11 6.81
N LEU A 39 -2.70 3.61 7.85
CA LEU A 39 -1.25 3.78 7.81
C LEU A 39 -0.54 2.43 7.68
N TYR A 40 -1.02 1.38 8.34
CA TYR A 40 -0.45 0.05 8.22
C TYR A 40 -0.65 -0.56 6.82
N ALA A 41 -1.78 -0.33 6.17
CA ALA A 41 -2.02 -0.76 4.79
C ALA A 41 -1.00 -0.12 3.80
N LEU A 42 -0.71 1.17 3.98
CA LEU A 42 0.38 1.83 3.23
C LEU A 42 1.75 1.23 3.55
N ARG A 43 2.00 0.89 4.81
CA ARG A 43 3.26 0.26 5.22
C ARG A 43 3.41 -1.14 4.61
N ILE A 44 2.36 -1.95 4.50
CA ILE A 44 2.42 -3.26 3.82
C ILE A 44 3.01 -3.09 2.41
N LEU A 45 2.55 -2.07 1.67
CA LEU A 45 3.05 -1.78 0.33
C LEU A 45 4.48 -1.21 0.32
N PHE A 46 4.80 -0.27 1.21
CA PHE A 46 5.97 0.60 1.01
C PHE A 46 7.02 0.56 2.12
N ASP A 47 6.77 -0.07 3.27
CA ASP A 47 7.70 -0.10 4.40
C ASP A 47 8.59 -1.36 4.34
N LYS A 48 9.87 -1.16 4.01
CA LYS A 48 10.88 -2.24 3.96
C LYS A 48 11.19 -2.86 5.32
N SER A 49 10.77 -2.23 6.42
CA SER A 49 10.97 -2.77 7.77
C SER A 49 9.93 -3.82 8.14
N ILE A 50 8.84 -3.95 7.39
CA ILE A 50 7.88 -5.05 7.53
C ILE A 50 8.53 -6.34 7.06
N SER A 51 8.55 -7.34 7.94
CA SER A 51 9.12 -8.67 7.66
C SER A 51 8.24 -9.47 6.69
N GLU A 52 8.82 -10.46 6.01
CA GLU A 52 8.05 -11.37 5.15
C GLU A 52 6.93 -12.08 5.92
N HIS A 53 7.18 -12.49 7.17
CA HIS A 53 6.16 -13.09 8.03
C HIS A 53 5.00 -12.12 8.32
N ASP A 54 5.26 -10.83 8.48
CA ASP A 54 4.21 -9.83 8.71
C ASP A 54 3.44 -9.47 7.42
N LEU A 55 3.93 -9.89 6.25
CA LEU A 55 3.19 -9.84 4.99
C LEU A 55 2.29 -11.05 4.81
N ASP A 56 2.44 -12.11 5.58
CA ASP A 56 1.46 -13.19 5.63
C ASP A 56 0.41 -12.83 6.68
N LEU A 57 -0.75 -12.37 6.22
CA LEU A 57 -1.80 -11.88 7.10
C LEU A 57 -2.32 -12.99 8.02
N LYS A 58 -2.63 -12.60 9.26
CA LYS A 58 -3.30 -13.48 10.21
C LYS A 58 -4.81 -13.40 10.00
N ASP A 59 -5.55 -14.37 10.51
CA ASP A 59 -7.02 -14.34 10.46
C ASP A 59 -7.63 -13.03 10.98
N SER A 60 -7.00 -12.41 11.99
CA SER A 60 -7.42 -11.12 12.55
C SER A 60 -7.22 -9.91 11.63
N ASP A 61 -6.46 -10.05 10.55
CA ASP A 61 -6.26 -8.99 9.57
C ASP A 61 -7.34 -9.00 8.48
N TYR A 62 -8.12 -10.07 8.38
CA TYR A 62 -9.31 -10.14 7.53
C TYR A 62 -10.46 -9.41 8.20
N ASN A 63 -11.29 -8.77 7.39
CA ASN A 63 -12.35 -7.93 7.91
C ASN A 63 -13.31 -8.73 8.79
N ALA A 64 -13.60 -8.20 9.98
CA ALA A 64 -14.41 -8.91 10.97
C ALA A 64 -15.92 -8.82 10.71
N TYR A 65 -16.34 -7.91 9.83
CA TYR A 65 -17.75 -7.58 9.55
C TYR A 65 -18.25 -8.18 8.24
N CYS A 66 -17.36 -8.43 7.27
CA CYS A 66 -17.65 -9.18 6.07
C CYS A 66 -16.88 -10.51 6.10
N ASN A 67 -17.55 -11.64 5.88
CA ASN A 67 -16.92 -12.97 5.84
C ASN A 67 -16.03 -13.11 4.60
N THR A 68 -14.93 -12.35 4.56
CA THR A 68 -13.96 -12.33 3.48
C THR A 68 -12.83 -13.32 3.77
N ASP A 69 -12.36 -13.96 2.69
CA ASP A 69 -11.17 -14.81 2.70
C ASP A 69 -10.02 -14.17 1.93
N THR A 70 -10.19 -12.92 1.48
CA THR A 70 -9.23 -12.17 0.68
C THR A 70 -9.05 -10.74 1.20
N VAL A 71 -7.82 -10.26 1.14
CA VAL A 71 -7.45 -8.86 1.36
C VAL A 71 -6.80 -8.32 0.10
N GLU A 72 -7.24 -7.14 -0.33
CA GLU A 72 -6.57 -6.37 -1.39
C GLU A 72 -6.27 -4.95 -0.90
N ILE A 73 -5.03 -4.51 -1.11
CA ILE A 73 -4.59 -3.14 -0.81
C ILE A 73 -3.94 -2.60 -2.06
N THR A 74 -4.57 -1.65 -2.74
CA THR A 74 -4.09 -1.07 -3.99
C THR A 74 -3.77 0.41 -3.80
N ALA A 75 -2.53 0.82 -4.01
CA ALA A 75 -2.16 2.23 -4.04
C ALA A 75 -1.96 2.70 -5.49
N THR A 76 -2.55 3.85 -5.81
CA THR A 76 -2.28 4.59 -7.05
C THR A 76 -1.25 5.66 -6.76
N ILE A 77 -0.13 5.62 -7.49
CA ILE A 77 0.94 6.60 -7.43
C ILE A 77 0.95 7.36 -8.75
N CYS A 78 0.98 8.69 -8.64
CA CYS A 78 1.01 9.60 -9.78
C CYS A 78 2.29 10.43 -9.79
N ASP A 79 2.55 11.09 -10.91
CA ASP A 79 3.71 11.94 -11.13
C ASP A 79 5.05 11.18 -10.96
N VAL A 80 5.09 9.91 -11.36
CA VAL A 80 6.32 9.09 -11.38
C VAL A 80 7.17 9.53 -12.58
N THR A 81 8.29 10.20 -12.29
CA THR A 81 9.17 10.78 -13.32
C THR A 81 10.62 10.39 -13.14
N GLU A 82 10.98 9.85 -11.98
CA GLU A 82 12.32 9.49 -11.58
C GLU A 82 12.81 8.29 -12.41
N GLU A 83 13.92 8.43 -13.14
CA GLU A 83 14.44 7.38 -14.05
C GLU A 83 14.61 6.02 -13.37
N CYS A 84 15.04 6.01 -12.10
CA CYS A 84 15.22 4.77 -11.35
C CYS A 84 13.89 4.04 -11.09
N LEU A 85 12.79 4.78 -10.93
CA LEU A 85 11.45 4.23 -10.76
C LEU A 85 10.86 3.81 -12.10
N LEU A 86 11.04 4.61 -13.15
CA LEU A 86 10.65 4.25 -14.51
C LEU A 86 11.32 2.93 -14.94
N SER A 87 12.61 2.78 -14.64
CA SER A 87 13.35 1.53 -14.88
C SER A 87 12.85 0.38 -14.01
N THR A 88 12.47 0.64 -12.76
CA THR A 88 11.98 -0.39 -11.82
C THR A 88 10.59 -0.92 -12.20
N PHE A 89 9.68 -0.02 -12.61
CA PHE A 89 8.31 -0.39 -12.95
C PHE A 89 8.16 -0.79 -14.42
N GLY A 90 9.03 -0.30 -15.31
CA GLY A 90 9.00 -0.63 -16.74
C GLY A 90 7.62 -0.39 -17.33
N GLY A 91 7.04 -1.43 -17.95
CA GLY A 91 5.71 -1.37 -18.56
C GLY A 91 4.54 -1.21 -17.59
N ALA A 92 4.76 -1.30 -16.27
CA ALA A 92 3.73 -1.04 -15.27
C ALA A 92 3.49 0.46 -15.03
N VAL A 93 4.36 1.35 -15.52
CA VAL A 93 4.14 2.80 -15.52
C VAL A 93 3.63 3.25 -16.89
N LYS A 94 2.61 4.11 -16.88
CA LYS A 94 2.16 4.85 -18.06
C LYS A 94 1.67 6.24 -17.66
N ASP A 95 2.05 7.26 -18.43
CA ASP A 95 1.65 8.66 -18.18
C ASP A 95 1.95 9.14 -16.74
N GLY A 96 3.05 8.63 -16.16
CA GLY A 96 3.46 8.93 -14.78
C GLY A 96 2.62 8.25 -13.69
N VAL A 97 1.74 7.30 -14.06
CA VAL A 97 0.86 6.57 -13.15
C VAL A 97 1.31 5.11 -13.02
N VAL A 98 1.28 4.59 -11.78
CA VAL A 98 1.42 3.17 -11.45
C VAL A 98 0.48 2.81 -10.32
N LEU A 99 -0.16 1.66 -10.44
CA LEU A 99 -0.91 0.96 -9.41
C LEU A 99 -0.02 -0.14 -8.85
N ILE A 100 0.01 -0.24 -7.52
CA ILE A 100 0.71 -1.31 -6.81
C ILE A 100 -0.31 -1.94 -5.86
N ARG A 101 -0.58 -3.23 -6.05
CA ARG A 101 -1.49 -4.01 -5.23
C ARG A 101 -0.75 -5.07 -4.45
N TYR A 102 -1.10 -5.16 -3.18
CA TYR A 102 -0.86 -6.33 -2.35
C TYR A 102 -2.16 -7.14 -2.28
N SER A 103 -2.08 -8.45 -2.46
CA SER A 103 -3.19 -9.37 -2.30
C SER A 103 -2.79 -10.53 -1.38
N ASN A 104 -3.69 -10.98 -0.51
CA ASN A 104 -3.49 -12.16 0.33
C ASN A 104 -4.81 -12.90 0.53
N SER A 105 -4.74 -14.22 0.67
CA SER A 105 -5.90 -15.06 0.97
C SER A 105 -5.56 -16.01 2.11
N LYS A 106 -6.54 -16.40 2.94
CA LYS A 106 -6.29 -17.11 4.22
C LYS A 106 -5.46 -18.40 4.08
N ASN A 107 -5.51 -19.02 2.90
CA ASN A 107 -4.82 -20.28 2.60
C ASN A 107 -3.77 -20.13 1.49
N GLY A 108 -3.46 -18.89 1.09
CA GLY A 108 -2.52 -18.58 0.02
C GLY A 108 -1.31 -17.80 0.52
N GLN A 109 -0.33 -17.65 -0.36
CA GLN A 109 0.75 -16.69 -0.15
C GLN A 109 0.28 -15.31 -0.59
N TYR A 110 0.89 -14.27 -0.02
CA TYR A 110 0.68 -12.94 -0.57
C TYR A 110 1.27 -12.84 -1.98
N SER A 111 0.70 -11.97 -2.79
CA SER A 111 1.22 -11.61 -4.10
C SER A 111 1.22 -10.10 -4.29
N ILE A 112 2.14 -9.63 -5.14
CA ILE A 112 2.27 -8.24 -5.52
C ILE A 112 1.85 -8.09 -6.96
N TRP A 113 1.06 -7.07 -7.26
CA TRP A 113 0.62 -6.79 -8.62
C TRP A 113 0.97 -5.36 -8.97
N MET A 114 1.45 -5.13 -10.19
CA MET A 114 1.75 -3.79 -10.67
C MET A 114 1.24 -3.61 -12.10
N GLY A 115 0.78 -2.41 -12.41
CA GLY A 115 0.27 -2.01 -13.71
C GLY A 115 -0.12 -0.54 -13.69
N TYR A 116 -0.46 0.07 -14.82
CA TYR A 116 -0.86 1.48 -14.85
C TYR A 116 -2.39 1.68 -14.73
N ASP A 117 -3.15 0.60 -14.83
CA ASP A 117 -4.58 0.53 -14.51
C ASP A 117 -4.97 -0.88 -14.06
N GLU A 118 -6.20 -1.02 -13.55
CA GLU A 118 -6.76 -2.25 -12.99
C GLU A 118 -6.80 -3.44 -13.97
N ASN A 119 -6.87 -3.18 -15.28
CA ASN A 119 -7.02 -4.22 -16.30
C ASN A 119 -5.68 -4.78 -16.78
N VAL A 120 -4.56 -4.14 -16.41
CA VAL A 120 -3.21 -4.49 -16.88
C VAL A 120 -2.26 -4.85 -15.73
N LEU A 121 -2.82 -5.18 -14.56
CA LEU A 121 -2.05 -5.66 -13.43
C LEU A 121 -1.35 -6.99 -13.77
N THR A 122 -0.05 -7.04 -13.54
CA THR A 122 0.77 -8.23 -13.68
C THR A 122 1.32 -8.65 -12.32
N GLU A 123 1.33 -9.95 -12.05
CA GLU A 123 1.81 -10.52 -10.79
C GLU A 123 3.35 -10.53 -10.69
N TYR A 124 3.85 -10.26 -9.49
CA TYR A 124 5.23 -10.30 -9.07
C TYR A 124 5.35 -11.05 -7.76
N SER A 125 6.41 -11.84 -7.61
CA SER A 125 6.62 -12.71 -6.46
C SER A 125 7.00 -11.97 -5.17
N THR A 126 7.51 -10.74 -5.26
CA THR A 126 8.03 -9.99 -4.09
C THR A 126 7.87 -8.48 -4.26
N ARG A 127 8.01 -7.73 -3.17
CA ARG A 127 8.05 -6.25 -3.13
C ARG A 127 9.38 -5.69 -3.68
N GLN A 128 9.82 -6.12 -4.85
CA GLN A 128 11.14 -5.75 -5.41
C GLN A 128 11.35 -4.23 -5.59
N TYR A 129 10.28 -3.48 -5.84
CA TYR A 129 10.31 -2.02 -5.98
C TYR A 129 10.72 -1.30 -4.70
N ILE A 130 10.62 -1.95 -3.53
CA ILE A 130 10.86 -1.32 -2.22
C ILE A 130 12.30 -0.86 -2.02
N LYS A 131 13.24 -1.39 -2.83
CA LYS A 131 14.64 -0.96 -2.87
C LYS A 131 14.79 0.47 -3.42
N ARG A 132 13.83 0.95 -4.21
CA ARG A 132 13.83 2.27 -4.86
C ARG A 132 12.69 3.15 -4.39
N LEU A 133 11.58 2.56 -3.96
CA LEU A 133 10.41 3.25 -3.43
C LEU A 133 10.08 2.73 -2.02
N ASN A 134 10.52 3.45 -1.00
CA ASN A 134 10.32 3.07 0.40
C ASN A 134 9.65 4.19 1.19
N MET A 135 8.64 3.84 1.98
CA MET A 135 8.04 4.71 2.99
C MET A 135 8.85 4.65 4.28
N GLN A 136 9.08 5.81 4.88
CA GLN A 136 9.56 5.90 6.25
C GLN A 136 8.40 6.30 7.16
N TYR A 137 8.00 5.38 8.06
CA TYR A 137 7.05 5.69 9.11
C TYR A 137 7.77 6.34 10.29
N VAL A 138 7.42 7.59 10.60
CA VAL A 138 8.03 8.36 11.68
C VAL A 138 7.03 8.52 12.81
N ASP A 139 7.39 8.04 14.00
CA ASP A 139 6.61 8.25 15.21
C ASP A 139 6.86 9.66 15.79
N THR A 140 5.85 10.17 16.48
CA THR A 140 5.58 11.53 16.98
C THR A 140 6.73 12.21 17.74
N ASN A 141 7.79 11.48 18.13
CA ASN A 141 8.89 11.98 18.96
C ASN A 141 10.19 12.35 18.20
N ARG A 142 10.20 12.32 16.86
CA ARG A 142 11.40 12.74 16.11
C ARG A 142 11.23 14.11 15.48
N ASP A 143 12.27 14.91 15.66
CA ASP A 143 12.47 16.20 15.03
C ASP A 143 12.33 16.06 13.50
N LEU A 144 11.21 16.55 12.95
CA LEU A 144 10.86 16.45 11.53
C LEU A 144 11.96 17.05 10.63
N PHE A 145 12.75 17.99 11.15
CA PHE A 145 13.83 18.65 10.44
C PHE A 145 15.07 17.77 10.20
N LYS A 146 15.17 16.59 10.81
CA LYS A 146 16.29 15.66 10.57
C LYS A 146 16.15 14.84 9.27
N PHE A 147 15.04 14.98 8.54
CA PHE A 147 14.70 14.14 7.39
C PHE A 147 14.63 14.90 6.05
N PHE A 148 14.85 16.22 6.07
CA PHE A 148 14.88 17.09 4.88
C PHE A 148 16.30 17.52 4.53
#